data_AF-M6HLX4-F1
#
_entry.id   AF-M6HLX4-F1
#
_cell.length_a   1.000
_cell.length_b   1.000
_cell.length_c   1.000
_cell.angle_alpha   90.00
_cell.angle_beta   90.00
_cell.angle_gamma   90.00
#
_symmetry.space_group_name_H-M   'P 1'
#
loop_
_entity.id
_entity.type
_entity.pdbx_description
1 polymer ?
#
loop_
_entity_poly.entity_id
_entity_poly.type
_entity_poly.pdbx_seq_one_letter_code
_entity_poly.pdbx_strand_id
1 'polypeptide(L)'
;MIRSGKITDKKGKYPAIVTELANGLNVSPFALVSVVSGCSKPIPKPDAFFQEVKSVQSKEEFIEEEIPTIQTFETVVIPEMPLLFKILLKKENASLYKVCYAVKIKTGDFDGWEKIHAFGEMKGVLSSETSLALRISFTLHSGRGSAYKRIYSGGKLKMLSEEGKSDLLYLYGKFLRNLGKYDSSARYFWMSGSYANKERSEIETAKTLLISGRKQEACSNLSKKFSPGDESEELLSRVCFKNFESSSGLLKVISLLNADTADPVFEYFLGKNVLDKTEESDSDEADSNYGKLLDEKLFSGEKNPTPFWDYRKMRTEFNISNQPSFICKYGKGSLFQKSLIQPQYCVPFPEFSLDAILATPLFTSDQEELSLIFSNSSYNPIPVQIIFANSDGLESSFQMRNLVYRKSLNRFFVEGFSSDNQYKFYSVDLKKISVNVLDLK
;
A
#
# COMPACT_ATOMS: atom_id res chain seq x y z
N MET A 1 1.53 -15.13 -40.42
CA MET A 1 2.99 -15.05 -40.21
C MET A 1 3.33 -13.66 -39.69
N ILE A 2 3.61 -13.50 -38.39
CA ILE A 2 4.05 -12.22 -37.80
C ILE A 2 5.55 -12.35 -37.54
N ARG A 3 6.37 -11.68 -38.35
CA ARG A 3 7.82 -11.59 -38.14
C ARG A 3 8.07 -10.82 -36.84
N SER A 4 8.54 -11.51 -35.81
CA SER A 4 9.09 -10.91 -34.59
C SER A 4 10.28 -10.01 -34.98
N GLY A 5 10.04 -8.71 -35.10
CA GLY A 5 11.09 -7.73 -35.33
C GLY A 5 12.13 -7.80 -34.22
N LYS A 6 13.42 -7.85 -34.57
CA LYS A 6 14.50 -7.66 -33.60
C LYS A 6 14.30 -6.28 -32.97
N ILE A 7 14.17 -6.23 -31.64
CA ILE A 7 14.06 -4.98 -30.87
C ILE A 7 15.37 -4.19 -30.93
N THR A 8 16.47 -4.83 -31.31
CA THR A 8 17.77 -4.22 -31.49
C THR A 8 17.92 -3.56 -32.86
N ASP A 9 18.73 -2.50 -32.92
CA ASP A 9 19.12 -1.88 -34.19
C ASP A 9 19.96 -2.82 -35.07
N LYS A 10 20.30 -2.38 -36.28
CA LYS A 10 21.14 -3.16 -37.21
C LYS A 10 22.53 -3.50 -36.65
N LYS A 11 22.98 -2.82 -35.58
CA LYS A 11 24.25 -3.04 -34.88
C LYS A 11 24.08 -3.90 -33.63
N GLY A 12 22.89 -4.41 -33.36
CA GLY A 12 22.59 -5.24 -32.18
C GLY A 12 22.39 -4.43 -30.89
N LYS A 13 22.29 -3.10 -30.95
CA LYS A 13 22.09 -2.24 -29.78
C LYS A 13 20.62 -2.11 -29.44
N TYR A 14 20.29 -2.13 -28.15
CA TYR A 14 18.94 -1.88 -27.68
C TYR A 14 18.58 -0.38 -27.80
N PRO A 15 17.29 -0.05 -27.98
CA PRO A 15 16.83 1.33 -27.91
C PRO A 15 17.22 2.00 -26.60
N ALA A 16 17.40 3.33 -26.63
CA ALA A 16 17.80 4.11 -25.45
C ALA A 16 16.86 3.89 -24.26
N ILE A 17 15.54 3.91 -24.51
CA ILE A 17 14.51 3.67 -23.48
C ILE A 17 14.66 2.30 -22.79
N VAL A 18 14.97 1.24 -23.55
CA VAL A 18 15.17 -0.11 -22.98
C VAL A 18 16.43 -0.14 -22.13
N THR A 19 17.48 0.55 -22.58
CA THR A 19 18.76 0.62 -21.86
C THR A 19 18.60 1.41 -20.56
N GLU A 20 17.90 2.55 -20.61
CA GLU A 20 17.63 3.41 -19.46
C GLU A 20 16.77 2.70 -18.42
N LEU A 21 15.68 2.06 -18.84
CA LEU A 21 14.83 1.27 -17.94
C LEU A 21 15.57 0.10 -17.30
N ALA A 22 16.38 -0.62 -18.08
CA ALA A 22 17.17 -1.74 -17.57
C ALA A 22 18.21 -1.26 -16.55
N ASN A 23 18.87 -0.12 -16.81
CA ASN A 23 19.79 0.49 -15.86
C ASN A 23 19.09 0.94 -14.58
N GLY A 24 17.91 1.56 -14.69
CA GLY A 24 17.12 1.99 -13.52
C GLY A 24 16.64 0.82 -12.65
N LEU A 25 16.41 -0.35 -13.26
CA LEU A 25 16.06 -1.59 -12.55
C LEU A 25 17.29 -2.42 -12.14
N ASN A 26 18.50 -1.96 -12.48
CA ASN A 26 19.78 -2.65 -12.29
C ASN A 26 19.81 -4.07 -12.88
N VAL A 27 19.32 -4.22 -14.11
CA VAL A 27 19.24 -5.51 -14.84
C VAL A 27 19.75 -5.36 -16.25
N SER A 28 20.03 -6.47 -16.93
CA SER A 28 20.42 -6.41 -18.35
C SER A 28 19.24 -6.05 -19.26
N PRO A 29 19.44 -5.26 -20.33
CA PRO A 29 18.42 -5.01 -21.35
C PRO A 29 17.82 -6.28 -21.95
N PHE A 30 18.66 -7.32 -22.13
CA PHE A 30 18.21 -8.62 -22.60
C PHE A 30 17.23 -9.29 -21.62
N ALA A 31 17.53 -9.28 -20.32
CA ALA A 31 16.65 -9.86 -19.30
C ALA A 31 15.32 -9.12 -19.25
N LEU A 32 15.34 -7.78 -19.28
CA LEU A 32 14.14 -6.94 -19.31
C LEU A 32 13.24 -7.30 -20.50
N VAL A 33 13.79 -7.26 -21.72
CA VAL A 33 13.02 -7.57 -22.95
C VAL A 33 12.49 -9.00 -22.94
N SER A 34 13.29 -9.96 -22.48
CA SER A 34 12.91 -11.36 -22.41
C SER A 34 11.79 -11.60 -21.39
N VAL A 35 11.82 -10.93 -20.23
CA VAL A 35 10.74 -11.01 -19.23
C VAL A 35 9.47 -10.36 -19.76
N VAL A 36 9.54 -9.17 -20.36
CA VAL A 36 8.35 -8.52 -20.95
C VAL A 36 7.71 -9.42 -22.02
N SER A 37 8.52 -10.01 -22.90
CA SER A 37 8.04 -10.93 -23.94
C SER A 37 7.54 -12.27 -23.40
N GLY A 38 8.15 -12.78 -22.33
CA GLY A 38 7.72 -14.02 -21.67
C GLY A 38 6.41 -13.84 -20.91
N CYS A 39 6.27 -12.74 -20.18
CA CYS A 39 5.09 -12.43 -19.38
C CYS A 39 3.88 -12.01 -20.22
N SER A 40 4.07 -11.63 -21.49
CA SER A 40 2.94 -11.39 -22.40
C SER A 40 2.34 -12.69 -22.98
N LYS A 41 2.94 -13.85 -22.70
CA LYS A 41 2.48 -15.17 -23.17
C LYS A 41 1.85 -15.98 -22.03
N PRO A 42 1.03 -17.00 -22.34
CA PRO A 42 0.51 -17.93 -21.34
C PRO A 42 1.63 -18.60 -20.53
N ILE A 43 1.46 -18.70 -19.22
CA ILE A 43 2.48 -19.23 -18.31
C ILE A 43 2.27 -20.73 -18.06
N PRO A 44 3.28 -21.57 -18.34
CA PRO A 44 3.22 -23.00 -18.04
C PRO A 44 3.25 -23.23 -16.52
N LYS A 45 2.74 -24.39 -16.09
CA LYS A 45 2.70 -24.79 -14.68
C LYS A 45 4.13 -24.92 -14.10
N PRO A 46 4.48 -24.19 -13.03
CA PRO A 46 5.82 -24.20 -12.47
C PRO A 46 6.09 -25.33 -11.47
N ASP A 47 5.12 -26.23 -11.22
CA ASP A 47 5.16 -27.26 -10.17
C ASP A 47 6.42 -28.13 -10.23
N ALA A 48 6.79 -28.58 -11.43
CA ALA A 48 7.98 -29.38 -11.68
C ALA A 48 9.29 -28.65 -11.33
N PHE A 49 9.24 -27.32 -11.24
CA PHE A 49 10.39 -26.48 -10.93
C PHE A 49 10.46 -26.07 -9.47
N PHE A 50 9.47 -26.35 -8.62
CA PHE A 50 9.51 -25.95 -7.20
C PHE A 50 10.58 -26.71 -6.42
N GLN A 51 10.81 -27.99 -6.74
CA GLN A 51 11.83 -28.80 -6.11
C GLN A 51 13.24 -28.30 -6.48
N GLU A 52 14.18 -28.38 -5.54
CA GLU A 52 15.60 -28.18 -5.83
C GLU A 52 16.11 -29.39 -6.60
N VAL A 53 16.69 -29.17 -7.78
CA VAL A 53 17.44 -30.21 -8.46
C VAL A 53 18.68 -30.45 -7.61
N LYS A 54 18.65 -31.49 -6.76
CA LYS A 54 19.89 -32.03 -6.19
C LYS A 54 20.76 -32.42 -7.37
N SER A 55 21.92 -31.79 -7.50
CA SER A 55 22.91 -32.20 -8.49
C SER A 55 23.22 -33.66 -8.25
N VAL A 56 22.85 -34.52 -9.20
CA VAL A 56 23.36 -35.89 -9.26
C VAL A 56 24.87 -35.74 -9.44
N GLN A 57 25.61 -35.95 -8.35
CA GLN A 57 27.06 -36.08 -8.44
C GLN A 57 27.36 -37.20 -9.44
N SER A 58 28.22 -36.87 -10.39
CA SER A 58 28.73 -37.73 -11.44
C SER A 58 29.21 -39.06 -10.86
N LYS A 59 28.75 -40.16 -11.47
CA LYS A 59 29.25 -41.52 -11.25
C LYS A 59 30.78 -41.54 -11.29
N GLU A 60 31.40 -41.85 -10.16
CA GLU A 60 32.73 -42.44 -10.16
C GLU A 60 32.60 -43.93 -10.44
N GLU A 61 33.43 -44.41 -11.37
CA GLU A 61 33.58 -45.80 -11.76
C GLU A 61 34.07 -46.64 -10.57
N PHE A 62 33.33 -47.68 -10.21
CA PHE A 62 33.92 -48.90 -9.62
C PHE A 62 33.23 -50.12 -10.23
N ILE A 63 34.07 -51.11 -10.55
CA ILE A 63 33.83 -52.30 -11.37
C ILE A 63 33.45 -53.51 -10.50
N GLU A 64 32.58 -54.38 -11.05
CA GLU A 64 32.25 -55.79 -10.71
C GLU A 64 31.53 -56.06 -9.36
N GLU A 65 30.49 -56.90 -9.22
CA GLU A 65 29.93 -58.01 -10.03
C GLU A 65 28.45 -58.30 -9.58
N GLU A 66 27.70 -59.05 -10.41
CA GLU A 66 26.35 -59.66 -10.23
C GLU A 66 25.07 -58.93 -10.76
N ILE A 67 24.26 -59.69 -11.51
CA ILE A 67 23.14 -59.32 -12.43
C ILE A 67 21.79 -59.82 -11.83
N PRO A 68 20.60 -59.50 -12.38
CA PRO A 68 19.84 -58.24 -12.37
C PRO A 68 18.52 -58.36 -11.56
N THR A 69 18.07 -57.25 -10.98
CA THR A 69 16.62 -57.01 -10.89
C THR A 69 16.31 -55.81 -11.76
N ILE A 70 15.56 -56.05 -12.84
CA ILE A 70 15.02 -55.01 -13.71
C ILE A 70 14.03 -54.20 -12.88
N GLN A 71 14.51 -53.15 -12.22
CA GLN A 71 13.67 -52.02 -11.85
C GLN A 71 13.81 -51.01 -12.99
N THR A 72 12.76 -50.90 -13.78
CA THR A 72 12.53 -49.78 -14.68
C THR A 72 12.59 -48.51 -13.86
N PHE A 73 13.75 -47.86 -13.84
CA PHE A 73 13.86 -46.47 -13.48
C PHE A 73 13.10 -45.70 -14.55
N GLU A 74 11.86 -45.30 -14.25
CA GLU A 74 11.22 -44.21 -14.98
C GLU A 74 12.14 -43.00 -14.81
N THR A 75 12.93 -42.72 -15.84
CA THR A 75 13.67 -41.47 -15.92
C THR A 75 12.63 -40.36 -15.92
N VAL A 76 12.47 -39.69 -14.78
CA VAL A 76 11.70 -38.46 -14.66
C VAL A 76 12.34 -37.46 -15.62
N VAL A 77 11.75 -37.33 -16.81
CA VAL A 77 12.15 -36.32 -17.79
C VAL A 77 11.74 -34.98 -17.20
N ILE A 78 12.66 -34.31 -16.50
CA ILE A 78 12.43 -32.96 -16.01
C ILE A 78 12.31 -32.07 -17.26
N PRO A 79 11.13 -31.46 -17.53
CA PRO A 79 10.97 -30.61 -18.69
C PRO A 79 11.98 -29.47 -18.63
N GLU A 80 12.57 -29.11 -19.77
CA GLU A 80 13.55 -28.02 -19.81
C GLU A 80 12.89 -26.73 -19.30
N MET A 81 13.52 -26.08 -18.32
CA MET A 81 12.96 -24.86 -17.71
C MET A 81 12.81 -23.76 -18.77
N PRO A 82 11.60 -23.17 -18.92
CA PRO A 82 11.38 -22.05 -19.82
C PRO A 82 12.35 -20.88 -19.56
N LEU A 83 12.77 -20.19 -20.63
CA LEU A 83 13.71 -19.06 -20.55
C LEU A 83 13.27 -17.99 -19.54
N LEU A 84 11.97 -17.72 -19.46
CA LEU A 84 11.39 -16.78 -18.49
C LEU A 84 11.79 -17.15 -17.05
N PHE A 85 11.56 -18.40 -16.64
CA PHE A 85 11.88 -18.88 -15.29
C PHE A 85 13.38 -18.95 -15.06
N LYS A 86 14.18 -19.32 -16.07
CA LYS A 86 15.66 -19.29 -15.97
C LYS A 86 16.17 -17.87 -15.66
N ILE A 87 15.59 -16.84 -16.27
CA ILE A 87 15.96 -15.44 -16.02
C ILE A 87 15.48 -14.99 -14.63
N LEU A 88 14.22 -15.29 -14.28
CA LEU A 88 13.59 -14.92 -13.01
C LEU A 88 14.12 -15.68 -11.79
N LEU A 89 14.86 -16.78 -11.98
CA LEU A 89 15.51 -17.51 -10.90
C LEU A 89 16.71 -16.74 -10.31
N LYS A 90 17.30 -15.81 -11.06
CA LYS A 90 18.47 -15.06 -10.60
C LYS A 90 18.05 -13.94 -9.65
N LYS A 91 18.69 -13.85 -8.47
CA LYS A 91 18.40 -12.82 -7.46
C LYS A 91 18.60 -11.38 -7.96
N GLU A 92 19.60 -11.15 -8.81
CA GLU A 92 19.83 -9.85 -9.45
C GLU A 92 18.62 -9.36 -10.28
N ASN A 93 17.77 -10.28 -10.75
CA ASN A 93 16.59 -9.99 -11.54
C ASN A 93 15.31 -9.90 -10.71
N ALA A 94 15.38 -9.82 -9.37
CA ALA A 94 14.19 -9.76 -8.52
C ALA A 94 13.25 -8.58 -8.88
N SER A 95 13.79 -7.45 -9.33
CA SER A 95 13.03 -6.29 -9.79
C SER A 95 12.14 -6.60 -11.00
N LEU A 96 12.50 -7.59 -11.84
CA LEU A 96 11.72 -8.01 -13.00
C LEU A 96 10.40 -8.70 -12.66
N TYR A 97 10.21 -9.16 -11.41
CA TYR A 97 8.89 -9.65 -10.98
C TYR A 97 7.85 -8.52 -10.96
N LYS A 98 8.23 -7.29 -10.59
CA LYS A 98 7.34 -6.12 -10.65
C LYS A 98 6.99 -5.76 -12.10
N VAL A 99 7.93 -5.91 -13.02
CA VAL A 99 7.68 -5.73 -14.47
C VAL A 99 6.70 -6.79 -14.98
N CYS A 100 6.93 -8.05 -14.63
CA CYS A 100 6.06 -9.14 -15.02
C CYS A 100 4.65 -9.00 -14.44
N TYR A 101 4.56 -8.59 -13.17
CA TYR A 101 3.31 -8.21 -12.52
C TYR A 101 2.55 -7.18 -13.34
N ALA A 102 3.19 -6.06 -13.69
CA ALA A 102 2.55 -5.01 -14.48
C ALA A 102 2.02 -5.52 -15.83
N VAL A 103 2.80 -6.36 -16.53
CA VAL A 103 2.37 -6.98 -17.80
C VAL A 103 1.16 -7.88 -17.60
N LYS A 104 1.18 -8.73 -16.57
CA LYS A 104 0.10 -9.71 -16.31
C LYS A 104 -1.20 -9.03 -15.88
N ILE A 105 -1.12 -8.04 -14.99
CA ILE A 105 -2.29 -7.26 -14.60
C ILE A 105 -2.89 -6.53 -15.81
N LYS A 106 -2.04 -5.89 -16.64
CA LYS A 106 -2.50 -5.18 -17.84
C LYS A 106 -3.12 -6.09 -18.90
N THR A 107 -2.67 -7.34 -18.99
CA THR A 107 -3.22 -8.32 -19.94
C THR A 107 -4.40 -9.13 -19.36
N GLY A 108 -4.76 -8.93 -18.09
CA GLY A 108 -5.81 -9.69 -17.41
C GLY A 108 -5.45 -11.15 -17.11
N ASP A 109 -4.19 -11.57 -17.30
CA ASP A 109 -3.74 -12.95 -17.04
C ASP A 109 -3.35 -13.13 -15.56
N PHE A 110 -4.37 -13.13 -14.69
CA PHE A 110 -4.24 -13.28 -13.24
C PHE A 110 -3.70 -14.67 -12.85
N ASP A 111 -4.13 -15.74 -13.51
CA ASP A 111 -3.65 -17.09 -13.23
C ASP A 111 -2.17 -17.26 -13.61
N GLY A 112 -1.75 -16.64 -14.72
CA GLY A 112 -0.37 -16.59 -15.12
C GLY A 112 0.51 -15.83 -14.12
N TRP A 113 -0.01 -14.74 -13.56
CA TRP A 113 0.68 -14.02 -12.48
C TRP A 113 0.88 -14.90 -11.23
N GLU A 114 -0.17 -15.56 -10.73
CA GLU A 114 -0.07 -16.36 -9.49
C GLU A 114 0.97 -17.48 -9.62
N LYS A 115 1.10 -18.10 -10.80
CA LYS A 115 2.18 -19.07 -11.09
C LYS A 115 3.56 -18.45 -10.98
N ILE A 116 3.77 -17.28 -11.57
CA ILE A 116 5.06 -16.58 -11.55
C ILE A 116 5.40 -16.15 -10.11
N HIS A 117 4.42 -15.60 -9.41
CA HIS A 117 4.58 -15.18 -8.02
C HIS A 117 4.94 -16.35 -7.13
N ALA A 118 4.19 -17.46 -7.19
CA ALA A 118 4.48 -18.67 -6.44
C ALA A 118 5.89 -19.22 -6.76
N PHE A 119 6.32 -19.17 -8.02
CA PHE A 119 7.69 -19.57 -8.37
C PHE A 119 8.75 -18.70 -7.68
N GLY A 120 8.63 -17.38 -7.74
CA GLY A 120 9.59 -16.46 -7.12
C GLY A 120 9.64 -16.56 -5.60
N GLU A 121 8.49 -16.75 -4.98
CA GLU A 121 8.35 -16.96 -3.54
C GLU A 121 8.94 -18.32 -3.13
N MET A 122 8.66 -19.39 -3.87
CA MET A 122 9.16 -20.73 -3.54
C MET A 122 10.65 -20.88 -3.75
N LYS A 123 11.23 -20.17 -4.72
CA LYS A 123 12.68 -20.14 -4.94
C LYS A 123 13.43 -19.14 -4.06
N GLY A 124 12.74 -18.40 -3.20
CA GLY A 124 13.37 -17.41 -2.32
C GLY A 124 14.10 -16.30 -3.11
N VAL A 125 13.61 -15.99 -4.31
CA VAL A 125 14.11 -14.88 -5.12
C VAL A 125 13.48 -13.57 -4.65
N LEU A 126 12.19 -13.61 -4.31
CA LEU A 126 11.48 -12.50 -3.70
C LEU A 126 11.73 -12.48 -2.20
N SER A 127 11.92 -11.28 -1.63
CA SER A 127 11.81 -11.12 -0.18
C SER A 127 10.35 -11.29 0.23
N SER A 128 10.10 -11.81 1.44
CA SER A 128 8.74 -12.02 1.95
C SER A 128 7.91 -10.74 1.94
N GLU A 129 8.52 -9.58 2.19
CA GLU A 129 7.85 -8.28 2.16
C GLU A 129 7.48 -7.84 0.74
N THR A 130 8.40 -8.01 -0.23
CA THR A 130 8.10 -7.72 -1.64
C THR A 130 6.98 -8.62 -2.15
N SER A 131 7.05 -9.90 -1.78
CA SER A 131 6.07 -10.91 -2.16
C SER A 131 4.70 -10.64 -1.52
N LEU A 132 4.66 -10.24 -0.24
CA LEU A 132 3.47 -9.78 0.45
C LEU A 132 2.83 -8.57 -0.24
N ALA A 133 3.63 -7.54 -0.55
CA ALA A 133 3.15 -6.35 -1.24
C ALA A 133 2.57 -6.70 -2.62
N LEU A 134 3.21 -7.59 -3.36
CA LEU A 134 2.71 -8.09 -4.64
C LEU A 134 1.41 -8.90 -4.49
N ARG A 135 1.27 -9.73 -3.45
CA ARG A 135 0.04 -10.52 -3.18
C ARG A 135 -1.15 -9.60 -2.88
N ILE A 136 -0.94 -8.58 -2.05
CA ILE A 136 -1.97 -7.60 -1.71
C ILE A 136 -2.30 -6.74 -2.94
N SER A 137 -1.28 -6.26 -3.66
CA SER A 137 -1.48 -5.50 -4.89
C SER A 137 -2.28 -6.29 -5.92
N PHE A 138 -1.96 -7.57 -6.11
CA PHE A 138 -2.72 -8.46 -6.98
C PHE A 138 -4.21 -8.46 -6.62
N THR A 139 -4.52 -8.62 -5.33
CA THR A 139 -5.90 -8.63 -4.82
C THR A 139 -6.64 -7.34 -5.18
N LEU A 140 -5.97 -6.19 -5.04
CA LEU A 140 -6.55 -4.88 -5.37
C LEU A 140 -6.86 -4.71 -6.86
N HIS A 141 -6.14 -5.39 -7.75
CA HIS A 141 -6.33 -5.27 -9.20
C HIS A 141 -7.23 -6.37 -9.78
N SER A 142 -7.14 -7.59 -9.25
CA SER A 142 -7.91 -8.74 -9.74
C SER A 142 -9.29 -8.86 -9.09
N GLY A 143 -9.48 -8.27 -7.91
CA GLY A 143 -10.68 -8.46 -7.09
C GLY A 143 -10.77 -9.85 -6.43
N ARG A 144 -9.74 -10.70 -6.57
CA ARG A 144 -9.76 -12.07 -6.05
C ARG A 144 -9.34 -12.14 -4.59
N GLY A 145 -10.31 -12.42 -3.71
CA GLY A 145 -10.13 -12.46 -2.26
C GLY A 145 -10.19 -11.06 -1.62
N SER A 146 -10.04 -11.01 -0.30
CA SER A 146 -10.16 -9.76 0.46
C SER A 146 -8.81 -9.06 0.65
N ALA A 147 -8.67 -7.87 0.07
CA ALA A 147 -7.52 -7.01 0.26
C ALA A 147 -7.44 -6.57 1.72
N TYR A 148 -8.58 -6.24 2.34
CA TYR A 148 -8.63 -5.87 3.75
C TYR A 148 -8.09 -6.99 4.66
N LYS A 149 -8.54 -8.24 4.50
CA LYS A 149 -8.08 -9.39 5.32
C LYS A 149 -6.57 -9.60 5.17
N ARG A 150 -6.04 -9.50 3.94
CA ARG A 150 -4.59 -9.65 3.67
C ARG A 150 -3.78 -8.49 4.22
N ILE A 151 -4.23 -7.25 4.09
CA ILE A 151 -3.58 -6.06 4.67
C ILE A 151 -3.55 -6.17 6.20
N TYR A 152 -4.69 -6.49 6.81
CA TYR A 152 -4.80 -6.63 8.25
C TYR A 152 -3.91 -7.76 8.78
N SER A 153 -3.88 -8.90 8.09
CA SER A 153 -3.04 -10.04 8.45
C SER A 153 -1.55 -9.75 8.28
N GLY A 154 -1.17 -9.06 7.19
CA GLY A 154 0.20 -8.60 6.95
C GLY A 154 0.66 -7.64 8.04
N GLY A 155 -0.20 -6.72 8.47
CA GLY A 155 0.13 -5.75 9.51
C GLY A 155 0.37 -6.36 10.89
N LYS A 156 -0.12 -7.60 11.11
CA LYS A 156 0.13 -8.37 12.34
C LYS A 156 1.49 -9.05 12.35
N LEU A 157 2.20 -9.16 11.23
CA LEU A 157 3.52 -9.81 11.21
C LEU A 157 4.49 -9.05 12.11
N LYS A 158 5.17 -9.76 13.02
CA LYS A 158 6.09 -9.14 13.99
C LYS A 158 7.31 -8.50 13.32
N MET A 159 7.85 -9.17 12.28
CA MET A 159 9.08 -8.75 11.61
C MET A 159 8.76 -8.07 10.27
N LEU A 160 8.25 -6.84 10.34
CA LEU A 160 8.18 -5.94 9.18
C LEU A 160 9.25 -4.85 9.31
N SER A 161 10.07 -4.71 8.28
CA SER A 161 10.98 -3.60 8.08
C SER A 161 10.19 -2.29 7.90
N GLU A 162 10.86 -1.16 8.02
CA GLU A 162 10.24 0.15 7.76
C GLU A 162 9.75 0.25 6.29
N GLU A 163 10.47 -0.34 5.34
CA GLU A 163 10.02 -0.42 3.95
C GLU A 163 8.74 -1.28 3.82
N GLY A 164 8.70 -2.44 4.47
CA GLY A 164 7.53 -3.31 4.50
C GLY A 164 6.31 -2.64 5.15
N LYS A 165 6.49 -1.90 6.24
CA LYS A 165 5.44 -1.09 6.87
C LYS A 165 4.96 0.02 5.93
N SER A 166 5.87 0.73 5.26
CA SER A 166 5.53 1.75 4.27
C SER A 166 4.70 1.17 3.12
N ASP A 167 5.16 0.08 2.50
CA ASP A 167 4.46 -0.56 1.39
C ASP A 167 3.07 -1.06 1.79
N LEU A 168 2.94 -1.63 2.98
CA LEU A 168 1.65 -2.09 3.49
C LEU A 168 0.65 -0.93 3.73
N LEU A 169 1.10 0.16 4.34
CA LEU A 169 0.28 1.36 4.55
C LEU A 169 -0.07 2.05 3.23
N TYR A 170 0.85 2.07 2.26
CA TYR A 170 0.60 2.55 0.91
C TYR A 170 -0.52 1.74 0.22
N LEU A 171 -0.44 0.40 0.30
CA LEU A 171 -1.48 -0.48 -0.25
C LEU A 171 -2.81 -0.31 0.48
N TYR A 172 -2.79 -0.05 1.79
CA TYR A 172 -4.00 0.26 2.54
C TYR A 172 -4.61 1.61 2.14
N GLY A 173 -3.77 2.63 1.90
CA GLY A 173 -4.18 3.89 1.29
C GLY A 173 -4.88 3.66 -0.05
N LYS A 174 -4.26 2.88 -0.95
CA LYS A 174 -4.87 2.54 -2.25
C LYS A 174 -6.22 1.83 -2.11
N PHE A 175 -6.32 0.85 -1.21
CA PHE A 175 -7.56 0.16 -0.91
C PHE A 175 -8.67 1.14 -0.51
N LEU A 176 -8.39 2.03 0.45
CA LEU A 176 -9.36 3.02 0.93
C LEU A 176 -9.73 4.04 -0.14
N ARG A 177 -8.77 4.45 -0.99
CA ARG A 177 -9.05 5.32 -2.14
C ARG A 177 -10.03 4.68 -3.11
N ASN A 178 -9.85 3.38 -3.41
CA ASN A 178 -10.74 2.63 -4.30
C ASN A 178 -12.16 2.52 -3.73
N LEU A 179 -12.31 2.57 -2.40
CA LEU A 179 -13.62 2.63 -1.72
C LEU A 179 -14.18 4.05 -1.58
N GLY A 180 -13.57 5.07 -2.18
CA GLY A 180 -13.99 6.47 -2.05
C GLY A 180 -13.70 7.11 -0.68
N LYS A 181 -12.97 6.42 0.20
CA LYS A 181 -12.61 6.90 1.55
C LYS A 181 -11.36 7.79 1.51
N TYR A 182 -11.46 8.93 0.84
CA TYR A 182 -10.32 9.79 0.51
C TYR A 182 -9.58 10.34 1.74
N ASP A 183 -10.30 10.77 2.77
CA ASP A 183 -9.67 11.31 3.98
C ASP A 183 -8.90 10.21 4.74
N SER A 184 -9.44 9.00 4.85
CA SER A 184 -8.72 7.85 5.42
C SER A 184 -7.50 7.50 4.57
N SER A 185 -7.68 7.44 3.25
CA SER A 185 -6.63 7.11 2.29
C SER A 185 -5.45 8.08 2.39
N ALA A 186 -5.72 9.39 2.41
CA ALA A 186 -4.69 10.42 2.51
C ALA A 186 -3.84 10.26 3.78
N ARG A 187 -4.47 9.94 4.92
CA ARG A 187 -3.76 9.67 6.18
C ARG A 187 -2.84 8.46 6.09
N TYR A 188 -3.27 7.37 5.47
CA TYR A 188 -2.42 6.18 5.32
C TYR A 188 -1.30 6.37 4.30
N PHE A 189 -1.52 7.12 3.22
CA PHE A 189 -0.43 7.54 2.34
C PHE A 189 0.60 8.36 3.11
N TRP A 190 0.18 9.40 3.81
CA TRP A 190 1.08 10.25 4.57
C TRP A 190 1.82 9.48 5.67
N MET A 191 1.13 8.57 6.38
CA MET A 191 1.75 7.67 7.35
C MET A 191 2.78 6.75 6.72
N SER A 192 2.54 6.22 5.51
CA SER A 192 3.52 5.37 4.81
C SER A 192 4.87 6.07 4.60
N GLY A 193 4.83 7.37 4.28
CA GLY A 193 6.01 8.21 4.08
C GLY A 193 6.85 8.43 5.33
N SER A 194 6.25 8.26 6.50
CA SER A 194 6.95 8.35 7.79
C SER A 194 7.82 7.13 8.05
N TYR A 195 7.56 6.00 7.38
CA TYR A 195 8.37 4.79 7.46
C TYR A 195 9.41 4.74 6.32
N ALA A 196 8.98 4.93 5.08
CA ALA A 196 9.86 4.95 3.91
C ALA A 196 9.20 5.63 2.71
N ASN A 197 9.99 5.95 1.68
CA ASN A 197 9.53 6.51 0.40
C ASN A 197 8.62 7.74 0.55
N LYS A 198 9.17 8.78 1.19
CA LYS A 198 8.50 10.05 1.45
C LYS A 198 7.95 10.71 0.18
N GLU A 199 8.70 10.69 -0.91
CA GLU A 199 8.27 11.28 -2.19
C GLU A 199 6.99 10.62 -2.73
N ARG A 200 6.93 9.29 -2.79
CA ARG A 200 5.72 8.55 -3.18
C ARG A 200 4.53 8.90 -2.28
N SER A 201 4.78 9.02 -0.98
CA SER A 201 3.72 9.33 -0.01
C SER A 201 3.12 10.73 -0.21
N GLU A 202 3.96 11.73 -0.48
CA GLU A 202 3.54 13.11 -0.71
C GLU A 202 2.71 13.22 -1.99
N ILE A 203 3.19 12.58 -3.07
CA ILE A 203 2.51 12.55 -4.36
C ILE A 203 1.13 11.88 -4.23
N GLU A 204 1.05 10.67 -3.67
CA GLU A 204 -0.24 9.97 -3.55
C GLU A 204 -1.20 10.65 -2.58
N THR A 205 -0.70 11.28 -1.53
CA THR A 205 -1.52 12.11 -0.64
C THR A 205 -2.09 13.29 -1.42
N ALA A 206 -1.26 14.00 -2.19
CA ALA A 206 -1.70 15.15 -2.98
C ALA A 206 -2.70 14.77 -4.08
N LYS A 207 -2.47 13.65 -4.80
CA LYS A 207 -3.45 13.09 -5.76
C LYS A 207 -4.80 12.88 -5.07
N THR A 208 -4.80 12.24 -3.89
CA THR A 208 -6.01 11.93 -3.13
C THR A 208 -6.74 13.18 -2.62
N LEU A 209 -5.99 14.17 -2.12
CA LEU A 209 -6.55 15.46 -1.71
C LEU A 209 -7.16 16.22 -2.89
N LEU A 210 -6.52 16.21 -4.05
CA LEU A 210 -7.04 16.85 -5.25
C LEU A 210 -8.38 16.24 -5.66
N ILE A 211 -8.48 14.91 -5.70
CA ILE A 211 -9.70 14.18 -6.08
C ILE A 211 -10.86 14.48 -5.11
N SER A 212 -10.57 14.70 -3.84
CA SER A 212 -11.56 15.10 -2.83
C SER A 212 -11.94 16.60 -2.86
N GLY A 213 -11.46 17.36 -3.85
CA GLY A 213 -11.74 18.79 -4.04
C GLY A 213 -10.83 19.74 -3.23
N ARG A 214 -9.82 19.22 -2.53
CA ARG A 214 -8.94 19.99 -1.62
C ARG A 214 -7.67 20.47 -2.34
N LYS A 215 -7.84 21.19 -3.45
CA LYS A 215 -6.73 21.64 -4.33
C LYS A 215 -5.64 22.42 -3.58
N GLN A 216 -6.02 23.39 -2.74
CA GLN A 216 -5.05 24.22 -2.02
C GLN A 216 -4.13 23.36 -1.13
N GLU A 217 -4.71 22.38 -0.44
CA GLU A 217 -3.97 21.48 0.43
C GLU A 217 -3.09 20.52 -0.37
N ALA A 218 -3.64 19.94 -1.45
CA ALA A 218 -2.88 19.08 -2.36
C ALA A 218 -1.60 19.77 -2.85
N CYS A 219 -1.68 21.06 -3.20
CA CYS A 219 -0.55 21.81 -3.76
C CYS A 219 0.43 22.37 -2.72
N SER A 220 0.04 22.44 -1.44
CA SER A 220 0.82 23.12 -0.41
C SER A 220 2.15 22.44 -0.04
N ASN A 221 2.26 21.12 -0.20
CA ASN A 221 3.47 20.35 0.20
C ASN A 221 4.06 19.51 -0.94
N LEU A 222 3.61 19.73 -2.17
CA LEU A 222 4.20 19.05 -3.32
C LEU A 222 5.60 19.62 -3.60
N SER A 223 6.56 18.73 -3.76
CA SER A 223 7.85 19.10 -4.33
C SER A 223 7.72 19.30 -5.85
N LYS A 224 8.71 19.97 -6.47
CA LYS A 224 8.77 20.09 -7.95
C LYS A 224 9.30 18.83 -8.64
N LYS A 225 9.59 17.76 -7.88
CA LYS A 225 10.10 16.50 -8.42
C LYS A 225 8.92 15.62 -8.79
N PHE A 226 8.88 15.24 -10.07
CA PHE A 226 7.86 14.39 -10.65
C PHE A 226 8.55 13.39 -11.56
N SER A 227 8.01 12.18 -11.63
CA SER A 227 8.51 11.11 -12.47
C SER A 227 8.24 11.42 -13.93
N PRO A 228 9.28 11.59 -14.77
CA PRO A 228 9.08 11.83 -16.19
C PRO A 228 8.38 10.61 -16.83
N GLY A 229 7.23 10.85 -17.45
CA GLY A 229 6.42 9.80 -18.09
C GLY A 229 5.25 9.25 -17.25
N ASP A 230 5.11 9.66 -15.99
CA ASP A 230 3.84 9.47 -15.26
C ASP A 230 2.90 10.63 -15.59
N GLU A 231 1.93 10.35 -16.46
CA GLU A 231 0.95 11.33 -16.92
C GLU A 231 0.11 11.92 -15.77
N SER A 232 -0.17 11.13 -14.72
CA SER A 232 -0.96 11.55 -13.57
C SER A 232 -0.18 12.55 -12.69
N GLU A 233 1.12 12.31 -12.52
CA GLU A 233 2.04 13.21 -11.84
C GLU A 233 2.28 14.49 -12.64
N GLU A 234 2.43 14.39 -13.96
CA GLU A 234 2.54 15.57 -14.82
C GLU A 234 1.28 16.43 -14.75
N LEU A 235 0.10 15.81 -14.77
CA LEU A 235 -1.17 16.52 -14.61
C LEU A 235 -1.25 17.21 -13.25
N LEU A 236 -0.91 16.51 -12.17
CA LEU A 236 -0.84 17.09 -10.82
C LEU A 236 0.13 18.29 -10.77
N SER A 237 1.31 18.15 -11.38
CA SER A 237 2.31 19.22 -11.50
C SER A 237 1.75 20.45 -12.22
N ARG A 238 1.06 20.23 -13.34
CA ARG A 238 0.40 21.30 -14.09
C ARG A 238 -0.67 22.00 -13.26
N VAL A 239 -1.43 21.27 -12.45
CA VAL A 239 -2.52 21.83 -11.61
C VAL A 239 -1.99 22.70 -10.47
N CYS A 240 -0.87 22.29 -9.88
CA CYS A 240 -0.31 22.95 -8.71
C CYS A 240 0.71 24.05 -9.02
N PHE A 241 1.44 23.96 -10.14
CA PHE A 241 2.54 24.87 -10.44
C PHE A 241 2.39 25.66 -11.75
N LYS A 242 1.49 25.25 -12.65
CA LYS A 242 1.19 25.99 -13.88
C LYS A 242 -0.24 26.53 -13.76
N ASN A 243 -0.50 27.74 -14.25
CA ASN A 243 -1.86 28.26 -14.25
C ASN A 243 -2.72 27.37 -15.15
N PHE A 244 -3.51 26.48 -14.53
CA PHE A 244 -4.40 25.58 -15.21
C PHE A 244 -5.67 26.34 -15.61
N GLU A 245 -5.58 27.10 -16.70
CA GLU A 245 -6.77 27.56 -17.43
C GLU A 245 -7.25 26.41 -18.32
N SER A 246 -8.55 26.14 -18.25
CA SER A 246 -9.24 24.96 -18.82
C SER A 246 -8.74 24.55 -20.21
N SER A 247 -7.88 23.52 -20.26
CA SER A 247 -7.40 22.94 -21.53
C SER A 247 -8.26 21.75 -21.93
N SER A 248 -9.39 22.04 -22.57
CA SER A 248 -10.29 21.04 -23.19
C SER A 248 -9.57 20.07 -24.15
N GLY A 249 -8.40 20.45 -24.67
CA GLY A 249 -7.54 19.60 -25.50
C GLY A 249 -6.80 18.49 -24.74
N LEU A 250 -6.33 18.75 -23.51
CA LEU A 250 -5.59 17.75 -22.73
C LEU A 250 -6.51 16.63 -22.25
N LEU A 251 -7.72 17.00 -21.79
CA LEU A 251 -8.73 16.03 -21.34
C LEU A 251 -9.23 15.11 -22.45
N LYS A 252 -9.34 15.62 -23.69
CA LYS A 252 -9.67 14.79 -24.85
C LYS A 252 -8.57 13.78 -25.16
N VAL A 253 -7.29 14.18 -25.15
CA VAL A 253 -6.15 13.28 -25.39
C VAL A 253 -6.03 12.23 -24.29
N ILE A 254 -6.19 12.62 -23.02
CA ILE A 254 -6.22 11.72 -21.87
C ILE A 254 -7.39 10.72 -21.96
N SER A 255 -8.58 11.17 -22.36
CA SER A 255 -9.76 10.28 -22.52
C SER A 255 -9.59 9.24 -23.63
N LEU A 256 -8.79 9.56 -24.66
CA LEU A 256 -8.47 8.67 -25.78
C LEU A 256 -7.38 7.65 -25.43
N LEU A 257 -6.50 7.97 -24.46
CA LEU A 257 -5.42 7.10 -24.01
C LEU A 257 -5.84 6.17 -22.85
N ASN A 258 -6.83 6.57 -22.05
CA ASN A 258 -7.34 5.81 -20.89
C ASN A 258 -8.36 4.72 -21.27
N ALA A 259 -7.95 3.75 -22.09
CA ALA A 259 -8.73 2.55 -22.37
C ALA A 259 -8.71 1.52 -21.22
N ASP A 260 -7.75 1.62 -20.29
CA ASP A 260 -7.62 0.75 -19.12
C ASP A 260 -7.53 1.59 -17.84
N THR A 261 -8.34 1.24 -16.84
CA THR A 261 -8.52 1.86 -15.50
C THR A 261 -7.79 3.19 -15.30
N ALA A 262 -8.48 4.29 -15.57
CA ALA A 262 -7.93 5.64 -15.45
C ALA A 262 -7.40 5.90 -14.03
N ASP A 263 -6.22 6.55 -13.94
CA ASP A 263 -5.77 7.11 -12.67
C ASP A 263 -6.86 8.06 -12.14
N PRO A 264 -7.18 8.03 -10.83
CA PRO A 264 -8.31 8.77 -10.30
C PRO A 264 -8.14 10.30 -10.41
N VAL A 265 -6.92 10.81 -10.59
CA VAL A 265 -6.71 12.22 -10.95
C VAL A 265 -7.36 12.52 -12.29
N PHE A 266 -7.27 11.62 -13.27
CA PHE A 266 -7.94 11.78 -14.55
C PHE A 266 -9.46 11.70 -14.42
N GLU A 267 -9.98 10.78 -13.61
CA GLU A 267 -11.43 10.66 -13.36
C GLU A 267 -12.01 11.96 -12.79
N TYR A 268 -11.32 12.56 -11.81
CA TYR A 268 -11.67 13.86 -11.22
C TYR A 268 -11.83 14.94 -12.30
N PHE A 269 -10.90 15.03 -13.25
CA PHE A 269 -11.00 16.02 -14.33
C PHE A 269 -12.06 15.69 -15.39
N LEU A 270 -12.34 14.42 -15.62
CA LEU A 270 -13.36 13.99 -16.57
C LEU A 270 -14.79 14.10 -16.01
N GLY A 271 -14.94 14.43 -14.72
CA GLY A 271 -16.25 14.47 -14.05
C GLY A 271 -16.94 13.11 -14.03
N LYS A 272 -16.19 12.01 -14.22
CA LYS A 272 -16.72 10.67 -14.09
C LYS A 272 -16.74 10.34 -12.61
N ASN A 273 -17.91 9.98 -12.08
CA ASN A 273 -17.98 9.39 -10.75
C ASN A 273 -17.07 8.16 -10.75
N VAL A 274 -16.25 8.01 -9.72
CA VAL A 274 -15.62 6.73 -9.40
C VAL A 274 -16.75 5.72 -9.42
N LEU A 275 -16.76 4.81 -10.39
CA LEU A 275 -17.68 3.68 -10.37
C LEU A 275 -17.54 3.09 -8.99
N ASP A 276 -18.62 3.03 -8.21
CA ASP A 276 -18.68 2.31 -6.94
C ASP A 276 -18.21 0.89 -7.25
N LYS A 277 -16.90 0.66 -7.10
CA LYS A 277 -16.32 -0.65 -7.29
C LYS A 277 -16.77 -1.41 -6.06
N THR A 278 -17.70 -2.31 -6.35
CA THR A 278 -18.42 -3.23 -5.49
C THR A 278 -17.68 -3.53 -4.19
N GLU A 279 -18.42 -3.37 -3.09
CA GLU A 279 -18.10 -3.93 -1.78
C GLU A 279 -17.43 -5.29 -1.95
N GLU A 280 -16.34 -5.56 -1.20
CA GLU A 280 -15.68 -6.86 -1.22
C GLU A 280 -16.76 -7.94 -1.00
N SER A 281 -16.96 -8.81 -1.99
CA SER A 281 -17.78 -9.98 -1.78
C SER A 281 -17.05 -10.87 -0.77
N ASP A 282 -17.66 -11.11 0.39
CA ASP A 282 -17.16 -12.07 1.39
C ASP A 282 -17.19 -13.54 0.89
N SER A 283 -17.46 -13.75 -0.39
CA SER A 283 -17.43 -15.08 -0.98
C SER A 283 -16.01 -15.63 -0.92
N ASP A 284 -15.89 -16.83 -0.32
CA ASP A 284 -14.70 -17.67 -0.32
C ASP A 284 -14.43 -18.17 -1.76
N GLU A 285 -14.20 -17.25 -2.71
CA GLU A 285 -13.85 -17.60 -4.07
C GLU A 285 -12.56 -18.42 -4.04
N ALA A 286 -12.62 -19.57 -4.71
CA ALA A 286 -11.59 -20.60 -4.72
C ALA A 286 -10.24 -20.01 -5.14
N ASP A 287 -9.44 -19.58 -4.16
CA ASP A 287 -8.04 -19.25 -4.37
C ASP A 287 -7.42 -20.41 -5.16
N SER A 288 -6.73 -20.07 -6.25
CA SER A 288 -5.99 -21.06 -7.02
C SER A 288 -5.04 -21.82 -6.08
N ASN A 289 -4.63 -23.04 -6.44
CA ASN A 289 -3.70 -23.79 -5.61
C ASN A 289 -2.42 -22.98 -5.30
N TYR A 290 -1.97 -22.14 -6.23
CA TYR A 290 -0.84 -21.23 -6.02
C TYR A 290 -1.19 -20.06 -5.09
N GLY A 291 -2.41 -19.52 -5.18
CA GLY A 291 -2.90 -18.48 -4.25
C GLY A 291 -2.94 -18.96 -2.80
N LYS A 292 -3.46 -20.16 -2.55
CA LYS A 292 -3.45 -20.80 -1.22
C LYS A 292 -2.04 -21.01 -0.70
N LEU A 293 -1.18 -21.56 -1.55
CA LEU A 293 0.22 -21.80 -1.26
C LEU A 293 0.98 -20.50 -0.89
N LEU A 294 0.71 -19.41 -1.60
CA LEU A 294 1.25 -18.08 -1.30
C LEU A 294 0.73 -17.56 0.04
N ASP A 295 -0.58 -17.66 0.29
CA ASP A 295 -1.18 -17.15 1.51
C ASP A 295 -0.70 -17.94 2.75
N GLU A 296 -0.55 -19.26 2.66
CA GLU A 296 0.04 -20.09 3.72
C GLU A 296 1.48 -19.66 4.03
N LYS A 297 2.31 -19.41 3.01
CA LYS A 297 3.71 -19.05 3.23
C LYS A 297 3.90 -17.62 3.72
N LEU A 298 3.19 -16.66 3.13
CA LEU A 298 3.35 -15.23 3.45
C LEU A 298 2.75 -14.85 4.80
N PHE A 299 1.74 -15.58 5.28
CA PHE A 299 1.03 -15.27 6.51
C PHE A 299 1.22 -16.30 7.63
N SER A 300 2.16 -17.25 7.55
CA SER A 300 2.39 -18.24 8.62
C SER A 300 3.36 -17.80 9.73
N GLY A 301 4.04 -16.66 9.57
CA GLY A 301 5.02 -16.16 10.54
C GLY A 301 4.43 -15.73 11.89
N GLU A 302 5.31 -15.34 12.83
CA GLU A 302 4.90 -14.83 14.14
C GLU A 302 4.02 -13.57 14.02
N LYS A 303 2.91 -13.57 14.76
CA LYS A 303 1.90 -12.50 14.70
C LYS A 303 1.74 -11.79 16.03
N ASN A 304 1.63 -10.47 15.96
CA ASN A 304 1.07 -9.63 17.01
C ASN A 304 -0.45 -9.81 17.10
N PRO A 305 -1.07 -9.52 18.26
CA PRO A 305 -2.51 -9.62 18.42
C PRO A 305 -3.29 -8.66 17.51
N THR A 306 -2.70 -7.49 17.23
CA THR A 306 -3.25 -6.42 16.40
C THR A 306 -2.17 -5.93 15.42
N PRO A 307 -2.56 -5.31 14.29
CA PRO A 307 -1.60 -4.69 13.38
C PRO A 307 -0.74 -3.63 14.06
N PHE A 308 0.44 -3.33 13.50
CA PHE A 308 1.36 -2.35 14.08
C PHE A 308 0.83 -0.91 14.13
N TRP A 309 -0.34 -0.60 13.55
CA TRP A 309 -1.02 0.69 13.66
C TRP A 309 -2.26 0.67 14.59
N ASP A 310 -2.48 -0.44 15.32
CA ASP A 310 -3.61 -0.63 16.23
C ASP A 310 -3.12 -0.83 17.67
N TYR A 311 -3.25 0.24 18.45
CA TYR A 311 -2.72 0.40 19.81
C TYR A 311 -3.80 0.19 20.88
N ARG A 312 -4.98 -0.33 20.52
CA ARG A 312 -6.11 -0.57 21.46
C ARG A 312 -5.79 -1.52 22.61
N LYS A 313 -4.71 -2.30 22.49
CA LYS A 313 -4.22 -3.21 23.54
C LYS A 313 -3.05 -2.65 24.33
N MET A 314 -2.48 -1.51 23.93
CA MET A 314 -1.38 -0.86 24.64
C MET A 314 -1.93 0.02 25.77
N ARG A 315 -1.17 0.12 26.85
CA ARG A 315 -1.47 1.09 27.91
C ARG A 315 -1.20 2.49 27.35
N THR A 316 -2.22 3.33 27.39
CA THR A 316 -2.21 4.64 26.73
C THR A 316 -2.62 5.70 27.74
N GLU A 317 -1.90 6.81 27.76
CA GLU A 317 -2.15 7.96 28.63
C GLU A 317 -2.23 9.25 27.81
N PHE A 318 -3.21 10.09 28.11
CA PHE A 318 -3.36 11.43 27.54
C PHE A 318 -2.98 12.47 28.59
N ASN A 319 -1.93 13.24 28.29
CA ASN A 319 -1.54 14.40 29.06
C ASN A 319 -2.06 15.66 28.36
N ILE A 320 -3.11 16.23 28.95
CA ILE A 320 -3.79 17.42 28.41
C ILE A 320 -3.25 18.63 29.16
N SER A 321 -2.76 19.64 28.45
CA SER A 321 -2.05 20.77 29.07
C SER A 321 -2.95 21.74 29.86
N ASN A 322 -4.26 21.68 29.67
CA ASN A 322 -5.25 22.51 30.37
C ASN A 322 -6.64 21.85 30.28
N GLN A 323 -7.56 22.17 31.20
CA GLN A 323 -8.90 21.62 31.16
C GLN A 323 -9.66 22.08 29.89
N PRO A 324 -10.10 21.15 29.02
CA PRO A 324 -10.86 21.50 27.83
C PRO A 324 -12.24 22.06 28.20
N SER A 325 -12.61 23.17 27.57
CA SER A 325 -13.94 23.77 27.72
C SER A 325 -14.90 23.26 26.65
N PHE A 326 -14.38 22.96 25.46
CA PHE A 326 -15.16 22.50 24.33
C PHE A 326 -14.47 21.34 23.61
N ILE A 327 -15.29 20.52 22.97
CA ILE A 327 -14.87 19.61 21.91
C ILE A 327 -15.47 20.12 20.61
N CYS A 328 -14.64 20.23 19.59
CA CYS A 328 -15.00 20.87 18.34
C CYS A 328 -14.82 19.91 17.19
N LYS A 329 -15.82 19.85 16.31
CA LYS A 329 -15.68 19.24 15.01
C LYS A 329 -14.75 20.10 14.17
N TYR A 330 -13.65 19.50 13.74
CA TYR A 330 -12.72 20.13 12.84
C TYR A 330 -13.12 19.83 11.40
N GLY A 331 -13.18 20.88 10.56
CA GLY A 331 -13.51 20.74 9.14
C GLY A 331 -12.51 19.86 8.40
N LYS A 332 -12.88 19.40 7.19
CA LYS A 332 -11.99 18.66 6.28
C LYS A 332 -10.71 19.47 6.06
N GLY A 333 -9.58 19.10 6.68
CA GLY A 333 -8.40 19.98 6.64
C GLY A 333 -7.32 19.83 7.72
N SER A 334 -7.10 18.65 8.32
CA SER A 334 -6.11 18.52 9.41
C SER A 334 -4.66 18.55 8.98
N LEU A 335 -4.37 18.19 7.74
CA LEU A 335 -2.98 17.99 7.34
C LEU A 335 -2.27 19.35 7.12
N PHE A 336 -2.91 20.40 6.59
CA PHE A 336 -2.13 21.51 5.99
C PHE A 336 -2.58 22.99 6.15
N GLN A 337 -3.50 23.40 7.04
CA GLN A 337 -3.67 24.84 7.33
C GLN A 337 -3.91 25.22 8.80
N LYS A 338 -3.54 26.47 9.13
CA LYS A 338 -3.60 27.10 10.45
C LYS A 338 -5.04 27.23 10.96
N SER A 339 -5.28 26.45 12.01
CA SER A 339 -6.31 26.51 13.05
C SER A 339 -7.02 27.86 13.24
N LEU A 340 -8.23 27.98 12.70
CA LEU A 340 -9.30 28.75 13.35
C LEU A 340 -10.46 27.78 13.59
N ILE A 341 -10.63 27.38 14.85
CA ILE A 341 -11.80 26.63 15.28
C ILE A 341 -13.00 27.58 15.18
N GLN A 342 -14.03 27.18 14.45
CA GLN A 342 -15.24 27.97 14.35
C GLN A 342 -16.21 27.59 15.49
N PRO A 343 -16.65 28.54 16.33
CA PRO A 343 -17.48 28.26 17.51
C PRO A 343 -18.74 27.44 17.24
N GLN A 344 -19.37 27.60 16.06
CA GLN A 344 -20.56 26.86 15.66
C GLN A 344 -20.37 25.35 15.53
N TYR A 345 -19.13 24.87 15.49
CA TYR A 345 -18.80 23.45 15.42
C TYR A 345 -18.34 22.89 16.76
N CYS A 346 -18.50 23.64 17.85
CA CYS A 346 -18.07 23.27 19.19
C CYS A 346 -19.25 23.00 20.11
N VAL A 347 -19.05 22.04 21.02
CA VAL A 347 -20.01 21.72 22.07
C VAL A 347 -19.29 21.70 23.42
N PRO A 348 -19.97 22.10 24.52
CA PRO A 348 -19.38 22.04 25.84
C PRO A 348 -18.86 20.64 26.16
N PHE A 349 -17.68 20.57 26.77
CA PHE A 349 -17.02 19.31 27.08
C PHE A 349 -16.79 19.20 28.60
N PRO A 350 -17.77 18.68 29.35
CA PRO A 350 -17.74 18.71 30.82
C PRO A 350 -16.74 17.71 31.41
N GLU A 351 -16.55 16.56 30.75
CA GLU A 351 -15.65 15.50 31.20
C GLU A 351 -15.13 14.69 30.02
N PHE A 352 -13.95 14.10 30.20
CA PHE A 352 -13.42 13.14 29.24
C PHE A 352 -14.03 11.75 29.53
N SER A 353 -15.07 11.40 28.78
CA SER A 353 -15.58 10.04 28.72
C SER A 353 -16.03 9.70 27.31
N LEU A 354 -15.89 8.42 26.91
CA LEU A 354 -16.33 7.94 25.61
C LEU A 354 -17.82 8.25 25.38
N ASP A 355 -18.63 7.99 26.41
CA ASP A 355 -20.08 8.15 26.34
C ASP A 355 -20.45 9.64 26.23
N ALA A 356 -19.75 10.53 26.94
CA ALA A 356 -19.94 11.97 26.79
C ALA A 356 -19.57 12.45 25.37
N ILE A 357 -18.46 11.96 24.79
CA ILE A 357 -18.07 12.30 23.41
C ILE A 357 -19.14 11.85 22.44
N LEU A 358 -19.53 10.58 22.46
CA LEU A 358 -20.50 10.02 21.51
C LEU A 358 -21.91 10.57 21.67
N ALA A 359 -22.28 11.05 22.86
CA ALA A 359 -23.56 11.71 23.12
C ALA A 359 -23.64 13.15 22.59
N THR A 360 -22.52 13.73 22.15
CA THR A 360 -22.53 15.10 21.62
C THR A 360 -23.36 15.21 20.33
N PRO A 361 -24.01 16.37 20.07
CA PRO A 361 -24.73 16.59 18.82
C PRO A 361 -23.82 16.76 17.59
N LEU A 362 -22.50 16.57 17.75
CA LEU A 362 -21.53 16.62 16.65
C LEU A 362 -21.64 15.42 15.70
N PHE A 363 -22.20 14.30 16.17
CA PHE A 363 -22.35 13.07 15.42
C PHE A 363 -23.65 13.08 14.61
N THR A 364 -23.58 13.57 13.37
CA THR A 364 -24.71 13.50 12.42
C THR A 364 -24.72 12.17 11.68
N SER A 365 -25.90 11.76 11.17
CA SER A 365 -26.08 10.44 10.53
C SER A 365 -25.19 10.19 9.32
N ASP A 366 -24.83 11.25 8.60
CA ASP A 366 -24.31 11.15 7.22
C ASP A 366 -22.77 11.19 7.14
N GLN A 367 -22.07 11.23 8.29
CA GLN A 367 -20.61 11.29 8.32
C GLN A 367 -19.98 9.93 8.67
N GLU A 368 -19.17 9.40 7.75
CA GLU A 368 -18.41 8.16 7.97
C GLU A 368 -17.22 8.37 8.91
N GLU A 369 -16.58 9.54 8.81
CA GLU A 369 -15.46 9.98 9.63
C GLU A 369 -15.71 11.35 10.24
N LEU A 370 -15.31 11.51 11.51
CA LEU A 370 -15.38 12.76 12.25
C LEU A 370 -14.03 13.07 12.89
N SER A 371 -13.46 14.25 12.60
CA SER A 371 -12.24 14.76 13.25
C SER A 371 -12.62 15.72 14.36
N LEU A 372 -12.08 15.51 15.55
CA LEU A 372 -12.37 16.25 16.78
C LEU A 372 -11.11 16.88 17.35
N ILE A 373 -11.24 18.11 17.86
CA ILE A 373 -10.19 18.85 18.56
C ILE A 373 -10.73 19.32 19.90
N PHE A 374 -9.89 19.26 20.94
CA PHE A 374 -10.16 19.86 22.24
C PHE A 374 -9.76 21.34 22.22
N SER A 375 -10.62 22.22 22.74
CA SER A 375 -10.33 23.66 22.80
C SER A 375 -10.66 24.28 24.15
N ASN A 376 -9.99 25.39 24.44
CA ASN A 376 -10.30 26.22 25.61
C ASN A 376 -11.50 27.15 25.36
N SER A 377 -11.84 27.95 26.36
CA SER A 377 -12.96 28.91 26.31
C SER A 377 -12.84 29.97 25.22
N SER A 378 -11.62 30.22 24.72
CA SER A 378 -11.33 31.15 23.63
C SER A 378 -11.26 30.44 22.27
N TYR A 379 -11.71 29.19 22.17
CA TYR A 379 -11.68 28.36 20.97
C TYR A 379 -10.27 28.14 20.39
N ASN A 380 -9.25 28.19 21.24
CA ASN A 380 -7.89 27.80 20.84
C ASN A 380 -7.69 26.29 21.07
N PRO A 381 -7.06 25.55 20.13
CA PRO A 381 -6.72 24.15 20.33
C PRO A 381 -5.87 23.94 21.58
N ILE A 382 -6.18 22.92 22.37
CA ILE A 382 -5.39 22.52 23.53
C ILE A 382 -4.42 21.40 23.11
N PRO A 383 -3.11 21.58 23.34
CA PRO A 383 -2.13 20.52 23.13
C PRO A 383 -2.43 19.29 23.98
N VAL A 384 -2.39 18.11 23.34
CA VAL A 384 -2.51 16.82 24.03
C VAL A 384 -1.30 15.98 23.64
N GLN A 385 -0.51 15.61 24.64
CA GLN A 385 0.56 14.63 24.45
C GLN A 385 0.00 13.24 24.74
N ILE A 386 0.22 12.31 23.82
CA ILE A 386 -0.16 10.90 24.02
C ILE A 386 1.09 10.12 24.34
N ILE A 387 1.01 9.27 25.36
CA ILE A 387 2.08 8.36 25.77
C ILE A 387 1.55 6.93 25.65
N PHE A 388 2.31 6.08 24.98
CA PHE A 388 2.05 4.64 24.89
C PHE A 388 3.16 3.89 25.59
N ALA A 389 2.80 3.06 26.56
CA ALA A 389 3.72 2.18 27.24
C ALA A 389 3.56 0.75 26.71
N ASN A 390 4.66 0.18 26.23
CA ASN A 390 4.73 -1.24 25.88
C ASN A 390 4.85 -2.12 27.13
N SER A 391 4.62 -3.43 26.97
CA SER A 391 4.82 -4.44 28.02
C SER A 391 6.23 -4.40 28.62
N ASP A 392 7.20 -3.94 27.82
CA ASP A 392 8.63 -3.93 28.17
C ASP A 392 9.05 -2.58 28.79
N GLY A 393 8.10 -1.69 29.11
CA GLY A 393 8.36 -0.39 29.72
C GLY A 393 8.88 0.69 28.77
N LEU A 394 9.04 0.38 27.47
CA LEU A 394 9.37 1.38 26.45
C LEU A 394 8.18 2.29 26.19
N GLU A 395 8.41 3.59 26.36
CA GLU A 395 7.41 4.63 26.11
C GLU A 395 7.64 5.28 24.75
N SER A 396 6.56 5.40 23.97
CA SER A 396 6.53 6.24 22.77
C SER A 396 5.53 7.35 22.98
N SER A 397 5.87 8.58 22.58
CA SER A 397 4.95 9.70 22.70
C SER A 397 4.94 10.59 21.48
N PHE A 398 3.81 11.24 21.23
CA PHE A 398 3.68 12.24 20.18
C PHE A 398 2.61 13.27 20.51
N GLN A 399 2.67 14.41 19.83
CA GLN A 399 1.70 15.49 19.98
C GLN A 399 0.47 15.19 19.12
N MET A 400 -0.68 14.96 19.77
CA MET A 400 -1.95 14.75 19.10
C MET A 400 -2.42 16.06 18.48
N ARG A 401 -2.84 15.98 17.23
CA ARG A 401 -3.55 17.05 16.52
C ARG A 401 -5.05 16.85 16.55
N ASN A 402 -5.51 15.62 16.26
CA ASN A 402 -6.93 15.32 16.20
C ASN A 402 -7.24 13.95 16.80
N LEU A 403 -8.43 13.85 17.37
CA LEU A 403 -9.10 12.59 17.66
C LEU A 403 -10.07 12.30 16.51
N VAL A 404 -9.88 11.20 15.80
CA VAL A 404 -10.69 10.82 14.64
C VAL A 404 -11.59 9.64 15.01
N TYR A 405 -12.90 9.78 14.80
CA TYR A 405 -13.85 8.68 14.95
C TYR A 405 -14.26 8.14 13.58
N ARG A 406 -14.18 6.81 13.41
CA ARG A 406 -14.69 6.07 12.25
C ARG A 406 -15.95 5.32 12.62
N LYS A 407 -17.09 5.73 12.06
CA LYS A 407 -18.39 5.13 12.32
C LYS A 407 -18.46 3.68 11.86
N SER A 408 -17.94 3.39 10.66
CA SER A 408 -17.94 2.05 10.05
C SER A 408 -17.21 0.99 10.88
N LEU A 409 -16.23 1.41 11.68
CA LEU A 409 -15.47 0.53 12.57
C LEU A 409 -15.89 0.64 14.04
N ASN A 410 -16.74 1.62 14.38
CA ASN A 410 -17.00 2.09 15.75
C ASN A 410 -15.69 2.23 16.56
N ARG A 411 -14.74 3.00 16.01
CA ARG A 411 -13.37 3.10 16.55
C ARG A 411 -12.85 4.52 16.54
N PHE A 412 -12.07 4.82 17.57
CA PHE A 412 -11.29 6.05 17.68
C PHE A 412 -9.85 5.84 17.21
N PHE A 413 -9.30 6.91 16.66
CA PHE A 413 -7.95 7.02 16.18
C PHE A 413 -7.36 8.32 16.67
N VAL A 414 -6.08 8.31 16.98
CA VAL A 414 -5.32 9.50 17.32
C VAL A 414 -4.40 9.85 16.17
N GLU A 415 -4.46 11.10 15.74
CA GLU A 415 -3.71 11.66 14.63
C GLU A 415 -2.73 12.70 15.17
N GLY A 416 -1.46 12.65 14.76
CA GLY A 416 -0.48 13.63 15.22
C GLY A 416 0.91 13.45 14.60
N PHE A 417 1.88 14.15 15.19
CA PHE A 417 3.28 14.10 14.76
C PHE A 417 4.18 13.82 15.95
N SER A 418 5.13 12.90 15.78
CA SER A 418 6.22 12.70 16.74
C SER A 418 7.25 13.82 16.65
N SER A 419 8.19 13.85 17.61
CA SER A 419 9.22 14.89 17.72
C SER A 419 10.13 14.99 16.49
N ASP A 420 10.35 13.88 15.79
CA ASP A 420 11.07 13.77 14.52
C ASP A 420 10.22 14.13 13.29
N ASN A 421 9.04 14.72 13.51
CA ASN A 421 8.09 15.12 12.47
C ASN A 421 7.56 13.96 11.62
N GLN A 422 7.61 12.73 12.13
CA GLN A 422 6.89 11.60 11.54
C GLN A 422 5.41 11.68 11.90
N TYR A 423 4.56 11.50 10.90
CA TYR A 423 3.13 11.49 11.10
C TYR A 423 2.64 10.13 11.59
N LYS A 424 1.82 10.16 12.64
CA LYS A 424 1.29 8.98 13.32
C LYS A 424 -0.23 8.99 13.26
N PHE A 425 -0.81 7.82 12.98
CA PHE A 425 -2.24 7.62 12.97
C PHE A 425 -2.56 6.22 13.52
N TYR A 426 -2.97 6.15 14.80
CA TYR A 426 -3.13 4.87 15.50
C TYR A 426 -4.55 4.69 16.02
N SER A 427 -5.06 3.47 15.94
CA SER A 427 -6.33 3.13 16.59
C SER A 427 -6.13 3.00 18.10
N VAL A 428 -7.03 3.57 18.88
CA VAL A 428 -7.00 3.56 20.36
C VAL A 428 -8.36 3.18 20.94
N ASP A 429 -8.34 2.69 22.17
CA ASP A 429 -9.55 2.33 22.92
C ASP A 429 -9.74 3.35 24.04
N LEU A 430 -10.60 4.34 23.82
CA LEU A 430 -10.82 5.44 24.77
C LEU A 430 -11.26 4.95 26.16
N LYS A 431 -11.87 3.77 26.27
CA LYS A 431 -12.27 3.21 27.58
C LYS A 431 -11.07 2.80 28.44
N LYS A 432 -9.90 2.63 27.84
CA LYS A 432 -8.67 2.17 28.51
C LYS A 432 -7.62 3.27 28.66
N ILE A 433 -7.94 4.50 28.24
CA ILE A 433 -7.02 5.61 28.30
C ILE A 433 -7.11 6.27 29.67
N SER A 434 -5.97 6.42 30.34
CA SER A 434 -5.86 7.32 31.49
C SER A 434 -5.69 8.75 31.01
N VAL A 435 -6.43 9.69 31.61
CA VAL A 435 -6.34 11.10 31.26
C VAL A 435 -5.82 11.89 32.45
N ASN A 436 -4.72 12.59 32.23
CA ASN A 436 -4.11 13.50 33.19
C ASN A 436 -4.25 14.92 32.64
N VAL A 437 -5.05 15.74 33.33
CA VAL A 437 -5.17 17.17 33.04
C VAL A 437 -4.16 17.90 33.89
N LEU A 438 -3.19 18.53 33.25
CA LEU A 438 -2.16 19.32 33.92
C LEU A 438 -2.77 20.68 34.25
N ASP A 439 -3.17 20.87 35.52
CA ASP A 439 -3.48 22.19 36.04
C ASP A 439 -2.17 22.97 36.20
N LEU A 440 -1.78 23.70 35.15
CA LEU A 440 -0.79 24.77 35.28
C LEU A 440 -1.42 25.87 36.16
N LYS A 441 -1.18 25.79 37.47
CA LYS A 441 -1.50 26.86 38.43
C LYS A 441 -0.70 28.12 38.16
#